data_AF-A0A6J5V1V4-F1
#
_entry.id   AF-A0A6J5V1V4-F1
#
_cell.length_a   1.000
_cell.length_b   1.000
_cell.length_c   1.000
_cell.angle_alpha   90.00
_cell.angle_beta   90.00
_cell.angle_gamma   90.00
#
_symmetry.space_group_name_H-M   'P 1'
#
loop_
_entity.id
_entity.type
_entity.pdbx_description
1 polymer ?
#
loop_
_entity_poly.entity_id
_entity_poly.type
_entity_poly.pdbx_seq_one_letter_code
_entity_poly.pdbx_strand_id
1 'polypeptide(L)'
;MVDARIRTTNTYSYLSEGVGGSQSVGFTKRDCYNVVNKEKMVMIEAGDAQSLINLFKRKQAENPMFFYTVQVDQENRMTNFFWRDGRS
;
A
#
# COMPACT_ATOMS: atom_id res chain seq x y z
N MET A 1 -2.09 -5.05 24.24
CA MET A 1 -2.91 -5.45 23.07
C MET A 1 -1.96 -5.85 21.97
N VAL A 2 -2.06 -7.09 21.50
CA VAL A 2 -1.10 -7.67 20.56
C VAL A 2 -1.42 -7.13 19.15
N ASP A 3 -0.53 -6.31 18.60
CA ASP A 3 -0.64 -5.78 17.23
C ASP A 3 -0.38 -6.94 16.25
N ALA A 4 -1.41 -7.71 15.96
CA ALA A 4 -1.35 -8.75 14.94
C ALA A 4 -1.35 -8.10 13.55
N ARG A 5 -0.19 -7.57 13.14
CA ARG A 5 0.07 -7.17 11.74
C ARG A 5 0.09 -8.41 10.86
N ILE A 6 -1.10 -8.94 10.56
CA ILE A 6 -1.29 -9.97 9.56
C ILE A 6 -0.80 -9.37 8.24
N ARG A 7 0.29 -9.91 7.69
CA ARG A 7 0.78 -9.50 6.36
C ARG A 7 -0.35 -9.78 5.36
N THR A 8 -0.55 -8.89 4.39
CA THR A 8 -1.60 -9.01 3.36
C THR A 8 -1.61 -10.37 2.65
N THR A 9 -0.44 -10.98 2.50
CA THR A 9 -0.26 -12.33 1.97
C THR A 9 -0.88 -13.42 2.85
N ASN A 10 -0.93 -13.24 4.17
CA ASN A 10 -1.53 -14.18 5.11
C ASN A 10 -3.07 -14.03 5.14
N THR A 11 -3.58 -12.81 4.94
CA THR A 11 -5.03 -12.54 4.91
C THR A 11 -5.71 -13.22 3.72
N TYR A 12 -5.11 -13.17 2.53
CA TYR A 12 -5.66 -13.87 1.37
C TYR A 12 -5.69 -15.38 1.57
N SER A 13 -4.57 -15.97 2.02
CA SER A 13 -4.49 -17.43 2.22
C SER A 13 -5.55 -17.90 3.22
N TYR A 14 -5.70 -17.17 4.33
CA TYR A 14 -6.72 -17.43 5.34
C TYR A 14 -8.15 -17.36 4.79
N LEU A 15 -8.48 -16.30 4.03
CA LEU A 15 -9.80 -16.16 3.42
C LEU A 15 -10.06 -17.24 2.35
N SER A 16 -9.03 -17.65 1.62
CA SER A 16 -9.15 -18.71 0.61
C SER A 16 -9.32 -20.10 1.20
N GLU A 17 -8.64 -20.41 2.30
CA GLU A 17 -8.82 -21.67 3.02
C GLU A 17 -10.25 -21.77 3.59
N GLY A 18 -10.81 -20.66 4.08
CA GLY A 18 -12.18 -20.61 4.62
C GLY A 18 -13.30 -20.88 3.61
N VAL A 19 -13.03 -20.77 2.30
CA VAL A 19 -14.01 -21.03 1.24
C VAL A 19 -13.63 -22.21 0.33
N GLY A 20 -12.65 -23.03 0.74
CA GLY A 20 -12.28 -24.26 0.02
C GLY A 20 -11.24 -24.07 -1.10
N GLY A 21 -10.53 -22.94 -1.14
CA GLY A 21 -9.38 -22.72 -2.01
C GLY A 21 -9.36 -21.34 -2.68
N SER A 22 -8.26 -21.07 -3.39
CA SER A 22 -8.07 -19.79 -4.09
C SER A 22 -9.00 -19.59 -5.29
N GLN A 23 -9.69 -20.63 -5.77
CA GLN A 23 -10.62 -20.55 -6.91
C GLN A 23 -12.05 -20.18 -6.51
N SER A 24 -12.39 -20.29 -5.23
CA SER A 24 -13.72 -19.98 -4.70
C SER A 24 -13.80 -18.58 -4.05
N VAL A 25 -12.66 -17.95 -3.78
CA VAL A 25 -12.61 -16.52 -3.44
C VAL A 25 -12.80 -15.71 -4.73
N GLY A 26 -13.92 -15.02 -4.89
CA GLY A 26 -14.21 -14.17 -6.06
C GLY A 26 -13.30 -12.95 -6.21
N PHE A 27 -12.12 -12.93 -5.57
CA PHE A 27 -11.13 -11.88 -5.60
C PHE A 27 -9.73 -12.49 -5.55
N THR A 28 -8.75 -11.79 -6.13
CA THR A 28 -7.37 -12.27 -6.22
C THR A 28 -6.51 -11.78 -5.05
N LYS A 29 -5.31 -12.37 -4.90
CA LYS A 29 -4.26 -11.83 -3.98
C LYS A 29 -3.98 -10.35 -4.26
N ARG A 30 -4.06 -9.96 -5.54
CA ARG A 30 -3.83 -8.59 -5.98
C ARG A 30 -4.93 -7.66 -5.48
N ASP A 31 -6.18 -8.09 -5.48
CA ASP A 31 -7.30 -7.28 -4.99
C ASP A 31 -7.18 -7.04 -3.48
N CYS A 32 -6.80 -8.06 -2.71
CA CYS A 32 -6.48 -7.88 -1.27
C CYS A 32 -5.32 -6.91 -1.06
N TYR A 33 -4.25 -7.03 -1.85
CA TYR A 33 -3.11 -6.11 -1.77
C TYR A 33 -3.53 -4.68 -2.10
N ASN A 34 -4.31 -4.48 -3.16
CA ASN A 34 -4.77 -3.18 -3.62
C ASN A 34 -5.67 -2.51 -2.57
N VAL A 35 -6.63 -3.25 -1.99
CA VAL A 35 -7.52 -2.73 -0.94
C VAL A 35 -6.73 -2.32 0.29
N VAL A 36 -5.88 -3.19 0.82
CA VAL A 36 -5.10 -2.85 2.03
C VAL A 36 -4.11 -1.72 1.76
N ASN A 37 -3.52 -1.66 0.57
CA ASN A 37 -2.65 -0.56 0.21
C ASN A 37 -3.43 0.76 0.10
N LYS A 38 -4.64 0.74 -0.48
CA LYS A 38 -5.53 1.90 -0.53
C LYS A 38 -5.92 2.38 0.88
N GLU A 39 -6.35 1.48 1.76
CA GLU A 39 -6.69 1.82 3.16
C GLU A 39 -5.47 2.36 3.93
N LYS A 40 -4.28 1.78 3.72
CA LYS A 40 -3.04 2.32 4.28
C LYS A 40 -2.74 3.72 3.78
N MET A 41 -2.96 4.01 2.49
CA MET A 41 -2.76 5.36 1.93
C MET A 41 -3.73 6.35 2.56
N VAL A 42 -5.02 6.00 2.70
CA VAL A 42 -6.03 6.85 3.37
C VAL A 42 -5.65 7.12 4.83
N MET A 43 -5.18 6.12 5.56
CA MET A 43 -4.71 6.30 6.93
C MET A 43 -3.44 7.17 7.03
N ILE A 44 -2.56 7.12 6.03
CA ILE A 44 -1.35 7.94 5.99
C ILE A 44 -1.68 9.39 5.61
N GLU A 45 -2.59 9.62 4.67
CA GLU A 45 -3.13 10.95 4.32
C GLU A 45 -3.78 11.64 5.52
N ALA A 46 -4.45 10.87 6.39
CA ALA A 46 -5.04 11.38 7.62
C ALA A 46 -4.03 11.66 8.75
N GLY A 47 -2.78 11.18 8.63
CA GLY A 47 -1.83 11.13 9.74
C GLY A 47 -0.65 12.10 9.64
N ASP A 48 0.09 12.10 8.53
CA ASP A 48 1.31 12.90 8.35
C ASP A 48 1.92 12.73 6.94
N ALA A 49 2.02 13.82 6.17
CA ALA A 49 2.65 13.85 4.85
C ALA A 49 4.11 13.35 4.87
N GLN A 50 4.84 13.57 5.98
CA GLN A 50 6.23 13.13 6.13
C GLN A 50 6.33 11.60 6.24
N SER A 51 5.34 10.95 6.84
CA SER A 51 5.27 9.49 6.94
C SER A 51 5.05 8.84 5.57
N LEU A 52 4.25 9.46 4.70
CA LEU A 52 4.09 9.04 3.30
C LEU A 52 5.40 9.13 2.53
N ILE A 53 6.11 10.27 2.65
CA ILE A 53 7.41 10.46 2.01
C ILE A 53 8.41 9.40 2.47
N ASN A 54 8.48 9.10 3.77
CA ASN A 54 9.40 8.10 4.31
C ASN A 54 9.11 6.68 3.81
N LEU A 55 7.83 6.31 3.66
CA LEU A 55 7.42 5.04 3.08
C LEU A 55 7.87 4.92 1.62
N PHE A 56 7.67 5.97 0.82
CA PHE A 56 7.97 5.95 -0.60
C PHE A 56 9.48 5.99 -0.86
N LYS A 57 10.26 6.70 -0.03
CA LYS A 57 11.73 6.58 -0.01
C LYS A 57 12.19 5.14 0.22
N ARG A 58 11.59 4.44 1.20
CA ARG A 58 11.91 3.02 1.44
C ARG A 58 11.54 2.13 0.26
N LYS A 59 10.33 2.30 -0.31
CA LYS A 59 9.90 1.54 -1.50
C LYS A 59 10.82 1.74 -2.71
N GLN A 60 11.29 2.96 -2.94
CA GLN A 60 12.23 3.25 -4.03
C GLN A 60 13.61 2.64 -3.77
N ALA A 61 14.07 2.63 -2.52
CA ALA A 61 15.32 1.96 -2.15
C ALA A 61 15.24 0.43 -2.31
N GLU A 62 14.08 -0.17 -2.00
CA GLU A 62 13.83 -1.60 -2.17
C GLU A 62 13.60 -2.01 -3.64
N ASN A 63 13.02 -1.12 -4.45
CA ASN A 63 12.74 -1.35 -5.85
C ASN A 63 13.13 -0.11 -6.69
N PRO A 64 14.28 -0.14 -7.38
CA PRO A 64 14.74 0.99 -8.21
C PRO A 64 13.78 1.38 -9.35
N MET A 65 12.91 0.47 -9.76
CA MET A 65 11.90 0.74 -10.79
C MET A 65 10.70 1.51 -10.25
N PHE A 66 10.53 1.54 -8.92
CA PHE A 66 9.47 2.30 -8.27
C PHE A 66 9.81 3.80 -8.34
N PHE A 67 8.84 4.60 -8.80
CA PHE A 67 9.01 6.04 -8.94
C PHE A 67 7.89 6.76 -8.21
N TYR A 68 8.23 7.90 -7.60
CA TYR A 68 7.25 8.80 -7.01
C TYR A 68 7.72 10.25 -7.10
N THR A 69 6.76 11.16 -7.06
CA THR A 69 7.00 12.60 -6.95
C THR A 69 5.91 13.26 -6.12
N VAL A 70 6.25 14.40 -5.54
CA VAL A 70 5.39 15.18 -4.65
C VAL A 70 5.28 16.58 -5.21
N GLN A 71 4.06 17.09 -5.33
CA GLN A 71 3.82 18.49 -5.63
C GLN A 71 3.60 19.26 -4.33
N VAL A 72 4.24 20.41 -4.20
CA VAL A 72 4.05 21.35 -3.09
C VAL A 72 3.51 22.68 -3.59
N ASP A 73 2.81 23.41 -2.74
CA ASP A 73 2.42 24.79 -2.99
C ASP A 73 3.56 25.78 -2.66
N GLN A 74 3.27 27.08 -2.79
CA GLN A 74 4.22 28.16 -2.50
C GLN A 74 4.64 28.22 -1.02
N GLU A 75 3.88 27.58 -0.13
CA GLU A 75 4.13 27.51 1.31
C GLU A 75 4.78 26.18 1.71
N ASN A 76 5.32 25.42 0.74
CA ASN A 76 5.90 24.08 0.93
C ASN A 76 4.95 23.03 1.50
N ARG A 77 3.63 23.22 1.36
CA ARG A 77 2.65 22.22 1.76
C ARG A 77 2.41 21.25 0.62
N MET A 78 2.40 19.97 0.95
CA MET A 78 2.08 18.91 -0.01
C MET A 78 0.65 19.09 -0.53
N THR A 79 0.50 19.12 -1.86
CA THR A 79 -0.80 19.27 -2.53
C THR A 79 -1.20 18.01 -3.29
N ASN A 80 -0.25 17.33 -3.93
CA ASN A 80 -0.50 16.12 -4.70
C ASN A 80 0.64 15.11 -4.52
N PHE A 81 0.29 13.83 -4.67
CA PHE A 81 1.24 12.72 -4.61
C PHE A 81 1.05 11.82 -5.85
N PHE A 82 2.12 11.60 -6.60
CA PHE A 82 2.10 10.76 -7.81
C PHE A 82 3.09 9.62 -7.68
N TRP A 83 2.71 8.45 -8.19
CA TRP A 83 3.61 7.30 -8.18
C TRP A 83 3.34 6.31 -9.31
N ARG A 84 4.35 5.50 -9.57
CA ARG A 84 4.30 4.38 -10.50
C ARG A 84 4.93 3.16 -9.83
N ASP A 85 4.22 2.04 -9.86
CA ASP A 85 4.80 0.77 -9.47
C ASP A 85 5.89 0.33 -10.46
N GLY A 86 7.03 -0.09 -9.92
CA GLY A 86 8.21 -0.49 -10.68
C GLY A 86 8.14 -1.84 -11.35
N ARG A 87 6.97 -2.24 -11.85
CA ARG A 87 6.79 -3.53 -12.52
C ARG A 87 6.59 -3.32 -14.02
N SER A 88 7.33 -4.11 -14.79
CA SER A 88 7.06 -4.37 -16.21
C SER A 88 5.85 -5.27 -16.35
#